data_AF-A0A2A5EQV0-F1
#
_entry.id   AF-A0A2A5EQV0-F1
#
_cell.length_a   1.000
_cell.length_b   1.000
_cell.length_c   1.000
_cell.angle_alpha   90.00
_cell.angle_beta   90.00
_cell.angle_gamma   90.00
#
_symmetry.space_group_name_H-M   'P 1'
#
loop_
_entity.id
_entity.type
_entity.pdbx_description
1 polymer ?
#
loop_
_entity_poly.entity_id
_entity_poly.type
_entity_poly.pdbx_seq_one_letter_code
_entity_poly.pdbx_strand_id
1 'polypeptide(L)' 'MFITLGAYSSNARTYEQMKPNLRLIDGPELVDLVIRHYQNLSSAYQTLLPLQATYIPKPLRSTV' A
#
# COMPACT_ATOMS: atom_id res chain seq x y z
N MET A 1 -14.74 -6.49 -6.08
CA MET A 1 -13.58 -5.71 -5.62
C MET A 1 -13.23 -4.71 -6.71
N PHE A 2 -12.99 -3.45 -6.36
CA PHE A 2 -12.62 -2.39 -7.29
C PHE A 2 -11.35 -1.69 -6.82
N ILE A 3 -10.48 -1.35 -7.77
CA ILE A 3 -9.18 -0.74 -7.52
C ILE A 3 -9.10 0.57 -8.30
N THR A 4 -8.57 1.61 -7.66
CA THR A 4 -8.28 2.89 -8.31
C THR A 4 -6.95 3.45 -7.79
N LEU A 5 -6.27 4.25 -8.60
CA LEU A 5 -5.08 5.00 -8.18
C LEU A 5 -5.44 6.31 -7.47
N GLY A 6 -6.68 6.77 -7.61
CA GLY A 6 -7.20 7.96 -6.93
C GLY A 6 -7.82 7.64 -5.57
N ALA A 7 -8.74 8.50 -5.15
CA ALA A 7 -9.55 8.29 -3.94
C ALA A 7 -11.01 8.00 -4.30
N TYR A 8 -11.70 7.28 -3.43
CA TYR A 8 -13.15 7.13 -3.48
C TYR A 8 -13.84 8.26 -2.72
N SER A 9 -15.07 8.59 -3.13
CA SER A 9 -15.91 9.50 -2.35
C SER A 9 -16.35 8.87 -1.03
N SER A 10 -16.73 9.69 -0.06
CA SER A 10 -17.26 9.24 1.24
C SER A 10 -18.47 8.31 1.08
N ASN A 11 -19.39 8.65 0.18
CA ASN A 11 -20.57 7.83 -0.12
C ASN A 11 -20.20 6.43 -0.64
N ALA A 12 -19.15 6.32 -1.47
CA ALA A 12 -18.70 5.04 -1.97
C ALA A 12 -18.09 4.16 -0.85
N ARG A 13 -17.35 4.77 0.09
CA ARG A 13 -16.84 4.08 1.28
C ARG A 13 -17.97 3.62 2.22
N THR A 14 -19.01 4.42 2.41
CA THR A 14 -20.19 3.99 3.17
C THR A 14 -20.89 2.81 2.49
N TYR A 15 -21.01 2.84 1.17
CA TYR A 15 -21.62 1.75 0.41
C TYR A 15 -20.81 0.44 0.47
N GLU A 16 -19.48 0.53 0.48
CA GLU A 16 -18.58 -0.62 0.73
C GLU A 16 -18.88 -1.27 2.09
N GLN A 17 -18.96 -0.48 3.16
CA GLN A 17 -19.23 -0.99 4.51
C GLN A 17 -20.58 -1.71 4.63
N MET A 18 -21.57 -1.30 3.84
CA MET A 18 -22.90 -1.92 3.81
C MET A 18 -22.93 -3.26 3.06
N LYS A 19 -21.92 -3.55 2.23
CA LYS A 19 -21.88 -4.75 1.38
C LYS A 19 -20.61 -5.55 1.63
N PRO A 20 -20.65 -6.62 2.44
CA PRO A 20 -19.45 -7.37 2.81
C PRO A 20 -18.75 -8.07 1.63
N ASN A 21 -19.43 -8.24 0.50
CA ASN A 21 -18.86 -8.78 -0.74
C ASN A 21 -18.22 -7.69 -1.64
N LEU A 22 -18.25 -6.43 -1.23
CA LEU A 22 -17.67 -5.30 -1.94
C LEU A 22 -16.45 -4.79 -1.18
N ARG A 23 -15.33 -4.66 -1.89
CA ARG A 23 -14.10 -4.07 -1.37
C ARG A 23 -13.58 -3.04 -2.35
N LEU A 24 -13.24 -1.88 -1.84
CA LEU A 24 -12.65 -0.76 -2.55
C LEU A 24 -11.21 -0.61 -2.07
N ILE A 25 -10.27 -0.58 -3.01
CA ILE A 25 -8.85 -0.33 -2.74
C ILE A 25 -8.48 0.97 -3.45
N ASP A 26 -8.08 1.97 -2.68
CA ASP A 26 -7.60 3.25 -3.21
C ASP A 26 -6.09 3.26 -3.43
N GLY A 27 -5.56 4.38 -3.95
CA GLY A 27 -4.15 4.51 -4.29
C GLY A 27 -3.21 4.20 -3.11
N PRO A 28 -3.37 4.84 -1.94
CA PRO A 28 -2.56 4.54 -0.76
C PRO A 28 -2.64 3.07 -0.33
N GLU A 29 -3.85 2.49 -0.27
CA GLU A 29 -4.02 1.08 0.11
C GLU A 29 -3.34 0.12 -0.87
N LEU A 30 -3.37 0.45 -2.17
CA LEU A 30 -2.69 -0.30 -3.22
C LEU A 30 -1.17 -0.22 -3.06
N VAL A 31 -0.64 0.97 -2.81
CA VAL A 31 0.81 1.16 -2.57
C VAL A 31 1.27 0.34 -1.38
N ASP A 32 0.53 0.38 -0.27
CA ASP A 32 0.84 -0.42 0.92
C ASP A 32 0.78 -1.93 0.64
N LEU A 33 -0.16 -2.37 -0.21
CA LEU A 33 -0.25 -3.78 -0.60
C LEU A 33 0.96 -4.19 -1.45
N VAL A 34 1.35 -3.35 -2.41
CA VAL A 34 2.52 -3.57 -3.26
C VAL A 34 3.78 -3.65 -2.41
N ILE A 35 4.00 -2.72 -1.48
CA ILE A 35 5.18 -2.72 -0.60
C ILE A 35 5.20 -3.97 0.28
N ARG A 36 4.07 -4.33 0.91
CA ARG A 36 3.96 -5.51 1.80
C ARG A 36 4.25 -6.82 1.06
N HIS A 37 3.84 -6.93 -0.20
CA HIS A 37 4.02 -8.14 -0.99
C HIS A 37 5.13 -8.03 -2.05
N TYR A 38 5.97 -6.99 -1.98
CA TYR A 38 6.95 -6.70 -3.01
C TYR A 38 7.91 -7.88 -3.26
N GLN A 39 8.33 -8.55 -2.18
CA GLN A 39 9.22 -9.71 -2.24
C GLN A 39 8.61 -10.91 -2.97
N ASN A 40 7.28 -11.00 -3.02
CA ASN A 40 6.54 -12.09 -3.68
C ASN A 40 6.10 -11.72 -5.11
N LEU A 41 6.33 -10.47 -5.56
CA LEU A 41 6.06 -10.08 -6.95
C LEU A 41 7.05 -10.77 -7.89
N SER A 42 6.64 -11.04 -9.12
CA SER A 42 7.54 -11.61 -10.11
C SER A 42 8.70 -10.65 -10.41
N SER A 43 9.84 -11.20 -10.84
CA SER A 43 11.05 -10.44 -11.15
C SER A 43 10.81 -9.34 -12.20
N ALA A 44 9.88 -9.55 -13.14
CA ALA A 44 9.49 -8.54 -14.13
C ALA A 44 8.92 -7.27 -13.49
N TYR A 45 8.05 -7.42 -12.49
CA TYR A 45 7.47 -6.29 -11.77
C TYR A 45 8.45 -5.65 -10.79
N GLN A 46 9.33 -6.43 -10.17
CA GLN A 46 10.41 -5.89 -9.32
C GLN A 46 11.42 -5.07 -10.14
N THR A 47 11.66 -5.45 -11.40
CA THR A 47 12.51 -4.66 -12.32
C THR A 47 11.84 -3.35 -12.73
N LEU A 48 10.51 -3.37 -12.92
CA LEU A 48 9.74 -2.19 -13.30
C LEU A 48 9.59 -1.18 -12.16
N LEU A 49 9.48 -1.66 -10.91
CA LEU A 49 9.21 -0.85 -9.72
C LEU A 49 10.31 -0.97 -8.66
N PRO A 50 11.57 -0.57 -8.96
CA PRO A 50 12.67 -0.75 -8.02
C PRO A 50 12.43 0.02 -6.71
N LEU A 51 12.25 -0.71 -5.60
CA LEU A 51 12.15 -0.09 -4.27
C LEU A 51 13.50 0.50 -3.84
N GLN A 52 13.51 1.78 -3.53
CA GLN A 52 14.65 2.43 -2.88
C GLN A 52 14.51 2.33 -1.36
N ALA A 53 15.22 1.38 -0.75
CA ALA A 53 15.30 1.29 0.71
C ALA A 53 16.18 2.44 1.23
N THR A 54 15.56 3.47 1.81
CA THR A 54 16.30 4.54 2.49
C THR A 54 16.59 4.10 3.92
N TYR A 55 17.86 4.05 4.30
CA TYR A 55 18.28 3.76 5.67
C TYR A 55 18.00 4.97 6.55
N ILE A 56 17.12 4.82 7.56
CA ILE A 56 16.93 5.84 8.60
C ILE A 56 17.87 5.48 9.75
N PRO A 57 18.95 6.25 9.99
CA PRO A 57 19.84 6.00 11.10
C PRO A 57 19.08 6.16 12.42
N LYS A 58 19.02 5.09 13.21
CA LYS A 58 18.51 5.17 14.58
C LYS A 58 19.56 5.89 15.42
N PRO A 59 19.18 6.89 16.26
CA PRO A 59 20.13 7.50 17.16
C PRO A 59 20.67 6.43 18.12
N LEU A 60 21.99 6.29 18.20
CA LEU A 60 22.64 5.49 19.22
C LEU A 60 22.31 6.16 20.56
N ARG A 61 21.47 5.48 21.36
CA ARG A 61 21.12 5.89 22.71
C ARG A 61 22.43 6.09 23.49
N SER A 62 22.82 7.34 23.71
CA SER A 62 23.93 7.70 24.59
C SER A 62 23.44 7.53 26.02
N THR A 63 23.89 6.44 26.65
CA THR A 63 23.78 6.28 28.09
C THR A 63 24.91 7.11 28.71
N VAL A 64 24.53 8.20 29.38
CA VAL A 64 25.36 8.94 30.34
C VAL A 64 24.83 8.69 31.74
#